data_AF-A0AAU0VER9-F1
#
_entry.id   AF-A0AAU0VER9-F1
#
_cell.length_a   1.000
_cell.length_b   1.000
_cell.length_c   1.000
_cell.angle_alpha   90.00
_cell.angle_beta   90.00
_cell.angle_gamma   90.00
#
_symmetry.space_group_name_H-M   'P 1'
#
loop_
_entity.id
_entity.type
_entity.pdbx_description
1 polymer ?
#
loop_
_entity_poly.entity_id
_entity_poly.type
_entity_poly.pdbx_seq_one_letter_code
_entity_poly.pdbx_strand_id
1 'polypeptide(L)'
;MAAVQEAVEIRRALTKTNPDAHLPNLASALHNLSIDLGEMGRREEGLTAVREAVSHYRVLANANPHLFGPALQRSLDVTAWLEGLEP
;
A
#
# COMPACT_ATOMS: atom_id res chain seq x y z
N MET A 1 -8.80 -6.86 11.46
CA MET A 1 -8.02 -5.62 11.69
C MET A 1 -6.70 -5.87 12.41
N ALA A 2 -6.64 -6.61 13.52
CA ALA A 2 -5.37 -6.89 14.22
C ALA A 2 -4.30 -7.58 13.34
N ALA A 3 -4.67 -8.64 12.60
CA ALA A 3 -3.72 -9.40 11.79
C ALA A 3 -3.08 -8.61 10.63
N VAL A 4 -3.81 -7.66 10.01
CA VAL A 4 -3.29 -6.86 8.89
C VAL A 4 -2.35 -5.76 9.42
N GLN A 5 -2.67 -5.18 10.58
CA GLN A 5 -1.86 -4.15 11.22
C GLN A 5 -0.56 -4.72 11.78
N GLU A 6 -0.62 -5.89 12.43
CA GLU A 6 0.57 -6.66 12.84
C GLU A 6 1.43 -7.05 11.64
N ALA A 7 0.82 -7.50 10.53
CA ALA A 7 1.55 -7.82 9.32
C ALA A 7 2.28 -6.61 8.73
N VAL A 8 1.69 -5.41 8.79
CA VAL A 8 2.34 -4.16 8.38
C VAL A 8 3.51 -3.81 9.29
N GLU A 9 3.36 -3.91 10.61
CA GLU A 9 4.44 -3.62 11.56
C GLU A 9 5.62 -4.59 11.42
N ILE A 10 5.33 -5.89 11.28
CA ILE A 10 6.35 -6.91 11.02
C ILE A 10 7.06 -6.61 9.69
N ARG A 11 6.31 -6.28 8.62
CA ARG A 11 6.90 -5.95 7.32
C ARG A 11 7.74 -4.66 7.38
N ARG A 12 7.32 -3.62 8.12
CA ARG A 12 8.14 -2.41 8.36
C ARG A 12 9.46 -2.73 9.07
N ALA A 13 9.42 -3.61 10.07
CA ALA A 13 10.62 -4.03 10.78
C ALA A 13 11.59 -4.80 9.86
N LEU A 14 11.06 -5.68 9.00
CA LEU A 14 11.84 -6.43 8.02
C LEU A 14 12.40 -5.56 6.88
N THR A 15 11.70 -4.50 6.48
CA THR A 15 12.24 -3.52 5.50
C THR A 15 13.47 -2.79 6.05
N LYS A 16 13.64 -2.66 7.37
CA LYS A 16 14.87 -2.08 7.95
C LYS A 16 16.10 -2.99 7.79
N THR A 17 15.92 -4.30 7.69
CA THR A 17 17.01 -5.28 7.56
C THR A 17 17.29 -5.67 6.12
N ASN A 18 16.25 -5.82 5.28
CA ASN A 18 16.40 -6.07 3.86
C ASN A 18 15.28 -5.37 3.07
N PRO A 19 15.46 -4.08 2.73
CA PRO A 19 14.44 -3.29 2.08
C PRO A 19 13.99 -3.92 0.77
N ASP A 20 14.92 -4.27 -0.12
CA ASP A 20 14.61 -4.69 -1.49
C ASP A 20 13.82 -6.00 -1.56
N ALA A 21 14.08 -6.95 -0.65
CA ALA A 21 13.38 -8.23 -0.62
C ALA A 21 11.95 -8.14 -0.05
N HIS A 22 11.69 -7.19 0.85
CA HIS A 22 10.43 -7.10 1.58
C HIS A 22 9.53 -5.94 1.15
N LEU A 23 10.06 -4.96 0.41
CA LEU A 23 9.32 -3.79 -0.06
C LEU A 23 8.07 -4.15 -0.89
N PRO A 24 8.10 -5.10 -1.85
CA PRO A 24 6.91 -5.47 -2.62
C PRO A 24 5.80 -6.03 -1.74
N ASN A 25 6.17 -6.86 -0.78
CA ASN A 25 5.23 -7.45 0.16
C ASN A 25 4.67 -6.37 1.09
N LEU A 26 5.49 -5.47 1.62
CA LEU A 26 5.01 -4.35 2.45
C LEU A 26 3.99 -3.48 1.69
N ALA A 27 4.31 -3.09 0.45
CA ALA A 27 3.42 -2.28 -0.39
C ALA A 27 2.06 -2.96 -0.63
N SER A 28 2.07 -4.28 -0.90
CA SER A 28 0.83 -5.04 -1.09
C SER A 28 0.00 -5.16 0.18
N ALA A 29 0.63 -5.34 1.34
CA ALA A 29 -0.10 -5.37 2.62
C ALA A 29 -0.76 -4.02 2.93
N LEU A 30 -0.03 -2.93 2.72
CA LEU A 30 -0.55 -1.57 2.93
C LEU A 30 -1.71 -1.24 1.98
N HIS A 31 -1.61 -1.66 0.72
CA HIS A 31 -2.71 -1.53 -0.25
C HIS A 31 -3.96 -2.28 0.23
N ASN A 32 -3.83 -3.54 0.62
CA ASN A 32 -4.98 -4.31 1.11
C ASN A 32 -5.58 -3.72 2.39
N LEU A 33 -4.72 -3.29 3.32
CA LEU A 33 -5.15 -2.60 4.54
C LEU A 33 -5.97 -1.35 4.23
N SER A 34 -5.59 -0.60 3.19
CA SER A 34 -6.32 0.61 2.81
C SER A 34 -7.73 0.33 2.30
N ILE A 35 -7.92 -0.77 1.58
CA ILE A 35 -9.23 -1.23 1.11
C ILE A 35 -10.09 -1.62 2.30
N ASP A 36 -9.58 -2.49 3.18
CA ASP A 36 -10.28 -2.95 4.39
C ASP A 36 -10.71 -1.76 5.27
N LEU A 37 -9.84 -0.77 5.44
CA LEU A 37 -10.14 0.44 6.22
C LEU A 37 -11.19 1.32 5.53
N GLY A 38 -11.14 1.45 4.21
CA GLY A 38 -12.14 2.18 3.43
C GLY A 38 -13.53 1.56 3.54
N GLU A 39 -13.62 0.23 3.41
CA GLU A 39 -14.87 -0.52 3.54
C GLU A 39 -15.48 -0.40 4.95
N MET A 40 -14.64 -0.25 5.97
CA MET A 40 -15.07 -0.01 7.35
C MET A 40 -15.39 1.46 7.64
N GLY A 41 -15.37 2.33 6.63
CA GLY A 41 -15.63 3.77 6.77
C GLY A 41 -14.47 4.56 7.38
N ARG A 42 -13.34 3.92 7.68
CA ARG A 42 -12.12 4.54 8.26
C ARG A 42 -11.24 5.14 7.16
N ARG A 43 -11.82 6.04 6.35
CA ARG A 43 -11.17 6.56 5.13
C ARG A 43 -9.81 7.22 5.39
N GLU A 44 -9.66 8.02 6.45
CA GLU A 44 -8.39 8.71 6.74
C GLU A 44 -7.23 7.73 7.01
N GLU A 45 -7.52 6.64 7.71
CA GLU A 45 -6.53 5.60 8.01
C GLU A 45 -6.22 4.79 6.75
N GLY A 46 -7.24 4.52 5.93
CA GLY A 46 -7.05 3.92 4.61
C GLY A 46 -6.17 4.78 3.71
N LEU A 47 -6.38 6.10 3.69
CA LEU A 47 -5.58 7.06 2.93
C LEU A 47 -4.12 7.05 3.36
N THR A 48 -3.89 6.98 4.67
CA THR A 48 -2.53 6.88 5.21
C THR A 48 -1.84 5.60 4.72
N ALA A 49 -2.52 4.46 4.77
CA ALA A 49 -1.97 3.18 4.31
C ALA A 49 -1.71 3.15 2.79
N VAL A 50 -2.65 3.62 1.96
CA VAL A 50 -2.48 3.59 0.50
C VAL A 50 -1.41 4.56 0.01
N ARG A 51 -1.27 5.74 0.64
CA ARG A 51 -0.22 6.70 0.27
C ARG A 51 1.18 6.13 0.49
N GLU A 52 1.34 5.35 1.55
CA GLU A 52 2.60 4.64 1.79
C GLU A 52 2.82 3.50 0.78
N ALA A 53 1.77 2.72 0.46
CA ALA A 53 1.84 1.72 -0.60
C ALA A 53 2.26 2.34 -1.94
N VAL A 54 1.68 3.49 -2.32
CA VAL A 54 2.03 4.25 -3.54
C VAL A 54 3.49 4.67 -3.51
N SER A 55 4.01 5.16 -2.38
CA SER A 55 5.42 5.54 -2.24
C SER A 55 6.35 4.36 -2.54
N HIS A 56 6.05 3.18 -1.96
CA HIS A 56 6.83 1.96 -2.20
C HIS A 56 6.69 1.45 -3.64
N TYR A 57 5.48 1.43 -4.19
CA TYR A 57 5.27 1.02 -5.58
C TYR A 57 5.91 1.96 -6.58
N ARG A 58 6.07 3.26 -6.30
CA ARG A 58 6.84 4.18 -7.14
C ARG A 58 8.32 3.80 -7.20
N VAL A 59 8.93 3.47 -6.06
CA VAL A 59 10.33 3.00 -6.01
C VAL A 59 10.49 1.71 -6.82
N LEU A 60 9.57 0.76 -6.62
CA LEU A 60 9.57 -0.53 -7.33
C LEU A 60 9.31 -0.36 -8.84
N ALA A 61 8.36 0.49 -9.24
CA ALA A 61 8.06 0.77 -10.63
C ALA A 61 9.20 1.54 -11.33
N ASN A 62 9.99 2.33 -10.60
CA ASN A 62 11.18 2.94 -11.17
C ASN A 62 12.25 1.89 -11.52
N ALA A 63 12.37 0.82 -10.73
CA ALA A 63 13.29 -0.29 -11.00
C ALA A 63 12.76 -1.28 -12.06
N ASN A 64 11.45 -1.60 -12.02
CA ASN A 64 10.81 -2.49 -12.98
C ASN A 64 9.36 -2.03 -13.28
N PRO A 65 9.19 -1.10 -14.23
CA PRO A 65 7.88 -0.52 -14.55
C PRO A 65 6.86 -1.54 -15.02
N HIS A 66 7.29 -2.56 -15.77
CA HIS A 66 6.39 -3.57 -16.32
C HIS A 66 5.79 -4.46 -15.22
N LEU A 67 6.58 -4.78 -14.19
CA LEU A 67 6.15 -5.62 -13.09
C LEU A 67 5.26 -4.87 -12.08
N PHE A 68 5.60 -3.61 -11.77
CA PHE A 68 4.96 -2.87 -10.67
C PHE A 68 4.03 -1.74 -11.10
N GLY A 69 4.05 -1.33 -12.38
CA GLY A 69 3.14 -0.31 -12.92
C GLY A 69 1.66 -0.61 -12.67
N PRO A 70 1.17 -1.84 -12.91
CA PRO A 70 -0.22 -2.19 -12.62
C PRO A 70 -0.58 -2.12 -11.13
N ALA A 71 0.36 -2.44 -10.23
CA ALA A 71 0.15 -2.37 -8.79
C ALA A 71 0.15 -0.93 -8.27
N LEU A 72 1.00 -0.07 -8.85
CA LEU A 72 0.99 1.37 -8.60
C LEU A 72 -0.34 1.99 -9.02
N GLN A 73 -0.82 1.70 -10.23
CA GLN A 73 -2.09 2.24 -10.74
C GLN A 73 -3.26 1.86 -9.83
N ARG A 74 -3.40 0.59 -9.46
CA ARG A 74 -4.46 0.15 -8.53
C ARG A 74 -4.40 0.87 -7.18
N SER A 75 -3.20 1.17 -6.68
CA SER A 75 -3.06 1.92 -5.42
C SER A 75 -3.46 3.38 -5.57
N LEU A 76 -3.23 3.99 -6.75
CA LEU A 76 -3.73 5.32 -7.05
C LEU A 76 -5.26 5.34 -7.18
N ASP A 77 -5.85 4.33 -7.80
CA ASP A 77 -7.32 4.20 -7.90
C ASP A 77 -7.96 4.11 -6.51
N VAL A 78 -7.38 3.32 -5.60
CA VAL A 78 -7.83 3.23 -4.20
C VAL A 78 -7.64 4.56 -3.47
N THR A 79 -6.59 5.32 -3.77
CA THR A 79 -6.41 6.66 -3.21
C THR A 79 -7.54 7.59 -3.65
N ALA A 80 -7.88 7.61 -4.94
CA ALA A 80 -8.99 8.43 -5.46
C ALA A 80 -10.33 8.05 -4.84
N TRP A 81 -10.64 6.75 -4.77
CA TRP A 81 -11.84 6.24 -4.12
C TRP A 81 -11.96 6.70 -2.66
N LEU A 82 -10.88 6.62 -1.89
CA LEU A 82 -10.87 7.04 -0.49
C LEU A 82 -10.94 8.57 -0.31
N GLU A 83 -10.39 9.35 -1.25
CA GLU A 83 -10.50 10.82 -1.29
C GLU A 83 -11.91 11.28 -1.69
N GLY A 84 -12.79 10.36 -2.12
CA GLY A 84 -14.12 10.70 -2.62
C GLY A 84 -14.07 11.31 -4.03
N LEU A 85 -12.97 11.12 -4.74
CA LEU A 85 -12.84 11.40 -6.16
C LEU A 85 -13.38 10.17 -6.89
N GLU A 86 -14.67 10.18 -7.23
CA GLU A 86 -15.25 9.14 -8.08
C GLU A 86 -14.51 9.11 -9.43
N PRO A 87 -14.18 7.92 -9.97
CA PRO A 87 -13.60 7.79 -11.31
C PRO A 87 -14.57 8.13 -12.44
#